data_AF-A9KP54-F1
#
_entry.id   AF-A9KP54-F1
#
_cell.length_a   1.000
_cell.length_b   1.000
_cell.length_c   1.000
_cell.angle_alpha   90.00
_cell.angle_beta   90.00
_cell.angle_gamma   90.00
#
_symmetry.space_group_name_H-M   'P 1'
#
loop_
_entity.id
_entity.type
_entity.pdbx_description
1 polymer ?
#
loop_
_entity_poly.entity_id
_entity_poly.type
_entity_poly.pdbx_seq_one_letter_code
_entity_poly.pdbx_strand_id
1 'polypeptide(L)'
;MINISINEDVDGVKLSELMDFVIKRSDSISVSRYYTGFLDISEFEQMQESYKEYIYKEDASRREAYKSNLNGYQFRIKSMLHLDSEDDAYSYFDRLLEQDLSMFEKVQYDSFSEEPDNRFTSQSDEFIKTKYTRVTPVTRNPVFEMCFFKLGQISSSITNKLKKLYDFPYMIDGIGYEDITFYKNDAIILEVCSHERYANLSLDEKDVEVFKELGITYD
;
A
#
# COMPACT_ATOMS: atom_id res chain seq x y z
N MET A 1 15.06 -10.18 0.23
CA MET A 1 13.64 -10.54 0.19
C MET A 1 13.25 -10.76 -1.25
N ILE A 2 12.50 -11.82 -1.50
CA ILE A 2 11.90 -12.19 -2.78
C ILE A 2 10.47 -11.66 -2.75
N ASN A 3 10.08 -10.94 -3.80
CA ASN A 3 8.72 -10.47 -3.96
C ASN A 3 7.93 -11.45 -4.81
N ILE A 4 6.74 -11.79 -4.36
CA ILE A 4 5.82 -12.71 -5.00
C ILE A 4 4.50 -11.96 -5.24
N SER A 5 4.05 -11.91 -6.49
CA SER A 5 2.78 -11.27 -6.85
C SER A 5 1.67 -12.31 -6.92
N ILE A 6 0.58 -12.10 -6.19
CA ILE A 6 -0.63 -12.91 -6.26
C ILE A 6 -1.67 -12.08 -7.01
N ASN A 7 -2.14 -12.59 -8.15
CA ASN A 7 -3.16 -11.95 -8.99
C ASN A 7 -4.44 -12.81 -9.11
N GLU A 8 -4.46 -13.99 -8.50
CA GLU A 8 -5.63 -14.88 -8.51
C GLU A 8 -6.59 -14.61 -7.34
N ASP A 9 -7.87 -14.97 -7.51
CA ASP A 9 -8.84 -15.02 -6.42
C ASP A 9 -8.51 -16.18 -5.48
N VAL A 10 -7.75 -15.91 -4.42
CA VAL A 10 -7.53 -16.88 -3.35
C VAL A 10 -8.74 -16.89 -2.42
N ASP A 11 -9.35 -18.06 -2.21
CA ASP A 11 -10.51 -18.26 -1.35
C ASP A 11 -10.45 -19.55 -0.51
N GLY A 12 -11.46 -19.73 0.36
CA GLY A 12 -11.66 -20.97 1.11
C GLY A 12 -10.45 -21.40 1.96
N VAL A 13 -10.04 -22.67 1.83
CA VAL A 13 -8.95 -23.25 2.61
C VAL A 13 -7.62 -22.57 2.30
N LYS A 14 -7.33 -22.29 1.02
CA LYS A 14 -6.07 -21.62 0.62
C LYS A 14 -5.96 -20.22 1.20
N LEU A 15 -7.07 -19.49 1.26
CA LEU A 15 -7.10 -18.17 1.89
C LEU A 15 -6.82 -18.27 3.39
N SER A 16 -7.44 -19.22 4.09
CA SER A 16 -7.17 -19.45 5.51
C SER A 16 -5.69 -19.79 5.74
N GLU A 17 -5.11 -20.67 4.93
CA GLU A 17 -3.70 -21.07 5.03
C GLU A 17 -2.75 -19.90 4.70
N LEU A 18 -3.09 -19.07 3.71
CA LEU A 18 -2.35 -17.84 3.39
C LEU A 18 -2.38 -16.85 4.56
N MET A 19 -3.55 -16.59 5.14
CA MET A 19 -3.67 -15.68 6.28
C MET A 19 -2.89 -16.20 7.49
N ASP A 20 -2.99 -17.50 7.80
CA ASP A 20 -2.20 -18.13 8.86
C ASP A 20 -0.69 -18.02 8.60
N PHE A 21 -0.26 -18.23 7.36
CA PHE A 21 1.13 -18.12 6.94
C PHE A 21 1.68 -16.70 7.18
N VAL A 22 0.90 -15.68 6.80
CA VAL A 22 1.28 -14.25 6.93
C VAL A 22 1.24 -13.80 8.38
N ILE A 23 0.18 -14.13 9.13
CA ILE A 23 0.03 -13.76 10.54
C ILE A 23 1.22 -14.29 11.36
N LYS A 24 1.64 -15.55 11.15
CA LYS A 24 2.79 -16.14 11.86
C LYS A 24 4.12 -15.42 11.60
N ARG A 25 4.21 -14.65 10.51
CA ARG A 25 5.42 -13.93 10.09
C ARG A 25 5.37 -12.44 10.38
N SER A 26 4.23 -11.95 10.83
CA SER A 26 3.98 -10.54 11.06
C SER A 26 3.95 -10.24 12.55
N ASP A 27 4.06 -8.96 12.92
CA ASP A 27 3.84 -8.45 14.28
C ASP A 27 2.72 -7.40 14.34
N SER A 28 2.36 -6.84 13.19
CA SER A 28 1.36 -5.79 13.08
C SER A 28 0.64 -5.85 11.74
N ILE A 29 -0.52 -5.19 11.70
CA ILE A 29 -1.38 -5.04 10.54
C ILE A 29 -1.78 -3.56 10.42
N SER A 30 -1.91 -3.06 9.20
CA SER A 30 -2.59 -1.80 8.93
C SER A 30 -3.77 -2.04 7.99
N VAL A 31 -4.79 -1.24 8.18
CA VAL A 31 -5.88 -1.10 7.21
C VAL A 31 -5.98 0.34 6.74
N SER A 32 -6.40 0.55 5.50
CA SER A 32 -6.58 1.90 4.95
C SER A 32 -7.94 2.11 4.30
N ARG A 33 -8.41 3.36 4.36
CA ARG A 33 -9.61 3.85 3.69
C ARG A 33 -9.36 5.24 3.14
N TYR A 34 -10.12 5.65 2.13
CA TYR A 34 -10.18 7.05 1.74
C TYR A 34 -10.65 7.93 2.90
N TYR A 35 -10.08 9.12 3.01
CA TYR A 35 -10.36 10.05 4.08
C TYR A 35 -10.61 11.45 3.56
N THR A 36 -11.76 12.00 3.94
CA THR A 36 -12.22 13.36 3.61
C THR A 36 -12.65 14.15 4.84
N GLY A 37 -12.45 13.59 6.04
CA GLY A 37 -12.77 14.23 7.31
C GLY A 37 -11.75 15.29 7.70
N PHE A 38 -12.00 15.95 8.83
CA PHE A 38 -11.16 17.03 9.34
C PHE A 38 -9.71 16.60 9.64
N LEU A 39 -8.75 17.40 9.17
CA LEU A 39 -7.35 17.31 9.57
C LEU A 39 -6.94 18.60 10.30
N ASP A 40 -6.18 18.47 11.38
CA ASP A 40 -5.50 19.63 11.94
C ASP A 40 -4.45 20.15 10.94
N ILE A 41 -4.20 21.46 10.91
CA ILE A 41 -3.28 22.06 9.94
C ILE A 41 -1.89 21.42 9.99
N SER A 42 -1.40 21.07 11.17
CA SER A 42 -0.12 20.40 11.34
C SER A 42 -0.10 18.98 10.74
N GLU A 43 -1.21 18.24 10.84
CA GLU A 43 -1.33 16.90 10.26
C GLU A 43 -1.37 17.00 8.72
N PHE A 44 -2.12 17.97 8.20
CA PHE A 44 -2.17 18.26 6.78
C PHE A 44 -0.78 18.66 6.23
N GLU A 45 -0.09 19.58 6.87
CA GLU A 45 1.25 20.02 6.47
C GLU A 45 2.25 18.87 6.51
N GLN A 46 2.24 18.06 7.57
CA GLN A 46 3.11 16.89 7.68
C GLN A 46 2.83 15.86 6.58
N MET A 47 1.55 15.59 6.30
CA MET A 47 1.13 14.68 5.23
C MET A 47 1.59 15.19 3.86
N GLN A 48 1.40 16.48 3.57
CA GLN A 48 1.79 17.07 2.31
C GLN A 48 3.32 17.07 2.13
N GLU A 49 4.08 17.44 3.15
CA GLU A 49 5.54 17.42 3.08
C GLU A 49 6.06 16.00 2.85
N SER A 50 5.53 15.01 3.59
CA SER A 50 5.87 13.60 3.40
C SER A 50 5.57 13.11 1.97
N TYR A 51 4.45 13.55 1.38
CA TYR A 51 4.09 13.19 0.02
C TYR A 51 5.02 13.85 -1.01
N LYS A 52 5.38 15.12 -0.81
CA LYS A 52 6.32 15.84 -1.66
C LYS A 52 7.71 15.21 -1.65
N GLU A 53 8.21 14.84 -0.46
CA GLU A 53 9.46 14.10 -0.32
C GLU A 53 9.41 12.77 -1.09
N TYR A 54 8.29 12.04 -1.00
CA TYR A 54 8.09 10.80 -1.74
C TYR A 54 8.17 11.01 -3.26
N ILE A 55 7.46 12.02 -3.81
CA ILE A 55 7.47 12.32 -5.25
C ILE A 55 8.90 12.52 -5.77
N TYR A 56 9.70 13.36 -5.09
CA TYR A 56 11.07 13.62 -5.52
C TYR A 56 11.98 12.40 -5.36
N LYS A 57 11.80 11.61 -4.31
CA LYS A 57 12.56 10.37 -4.10
C LYS A 57 12.25 9.34 -5.18
N GLU A 58 10.98 9.20 -5.56
CA GLU A 58 10.56 8.27 -6.62
C GLU A 58 11.14 8.68 -7.98
N ASP A 59 11.05 9.97 -8.34
CA ASP A 59 11.65 10.51 -9.57
C ASP A 59 13.16 10.30 -9.62
N ALA A 60 13.88 10.63 -8.55
CA ALA A 60 15.32 10.41 -8.46
C ALA A 60 15.68 8.92 -8.61
N SER A 61 14.95 8.02 -7.93
CA SER A 61 15.16 6.58 -8.03
C SER A 61 14.90 6.06 -9.45
N ARG A 62 13.89 6.60 -10.13
CA ARG A 62 13.54 6.23 -11.52
C ARG A 62 14.65 6.60 -12.49
N ARG A 63 15.17 7.82 -12.37
CA ARG A 63 16.27 8.32 -13.21
C ARG A 63 17.56 7.54 -12.96
N GLU A 64 17.88 7.23 -11.71
CA GLU A 64 19.04 6.42 -11.39
C GLU A 64 18.90 4.99 -11.93
N ALA A 65 17.74 4.36 -11.76
CA ALA A 65 17.48 3.02 -12.32
C ALA A 65 17.61 3.00 -13.85
N TYR A 66 17.20 4.08 -14.53
CA TYR A 66 17.39 4.22 -15.98
C TYR A 66 18.86 4.38 -16.33
N LYS A 67 19.57 5.28 -15.66
CA LYS A 67 21.00 5.55 -15.87
C LYS A 67 21.87 4.31 -15.62
N SER A 68 21.60 3.57 -14.56
CA SER A 68 22.33 2.35 -14.21
C SER A 68 21.82 1.11 -14.96
N ASN A 69 20.78 1.26 -15.79
CA ASN A 69 20.06 0.16 -16.44
C ASN A 69 19.67 -0.98 -15.48
N LEU A 70 19.21 -0.63 -14.28
CA LEU A 70 18.87 -1.58 -13.23
C LEU A 70 17.85 -2.60 -13.73
N ASN A 71 18.20 -3.90 -13.69
CA ASN A 71 17.34 -4.98 -14.17
C ASN A 71 16.80 -4.73 -15.60
N GLY A 72 17.62 -4.19 -16.49
CA GLY A 72 17.25 -3.92 -17.89
C GLY A 72 16.19 -2.83 -18.05
N TYR A 73 16.10 -1.87 -17.12
CA TYR A 73 15.05 -0.85 -17.11
C TYR A 73 14.98 -0.01 -18.39
N GLN A 74 16.12 0.30 -19.02
CA GLN A 74 16.13 1.07 -20.27
C GLN A 74 15.36 0.34 -21.38
N PHE A 75 15.60 -0.96 -21.53
CA PHE A 75 14.92 -1.79 -22.52
C PHE A 75 13.41 -1.86 -22.24
N ARG A 76 13.02 -2.08 -20.99
CA ARG A 76 11.60 -2.18 -20.59
C ARG A 76 10.82 -0.89 -20.92
N ILE A 77 11.37 0.26 -20.54
CA ILE A 77 10.73 1.55 -20.86
C ILE A 77 10.70 1.79 -22.36
N LYS A 78 11.80 1.53 -23.07
CA LYS A 78 11.85 1.67 -24.53
C LYS A 78 10.79 0.80 -25.21
N SER A 79 10.62 -0.44 -24.78
CA SER A 79 9.63 -1.36 -25.35
C SER A 79 8.19 -0.95 -25.04
N MET A 80 7.94 -0.41 -23.84
CA MET A 80 6.59 -0.06 -23.39
C MET A 80 6.09 1.26 -24.00
N LEU A 81 6.99 2.23 -24.12
CA LEU A 81 6.65 3.60 -24.52
C LEU A 81 7.08 3.93 -25.95
N HIS A 82 7.73 2.99 -26.64
CA HIS A 82 8.25 3.16 -28.00
C HIS A 82 9.15 4.41 -28.15
N LEU A 83 10.08 4.60 -27.20
CA LEU A 83 11.00 5.75 -27.20
C LEU A 83 12.19 5.53 -28.14
N ASP A 84 12.57 6.58 -28.88
CA ASP A 84 13.63 6.49 -29.88
C ASP A 84 14.99 6.97 -29.35
N SER A 85 14.99 7.78 -28.27
CA SER A 85 16.21 8.37 -27.70
C SER A 85 16.21 8.41 -26.16
N GLU A 86 17.37 8.75 -25.59
CA GLU A 86 17.50 9.06 -24.16
C GLU A 86 16.73 10.34 -23.80
N ASP A 87 16.76 11.35 -24.65
CA ASP A 87 16.03 12.61 -24.44
C ASP A 87 14.51 12.39 -24.33
N ASP A 88 13.95 11.45 -25.10
CA ASP A 88 12.55 11.07 -25.00
C ASP A 88 12.22 10.42 -23.64
N ALA A 89 13.15 9.64 -23.09
CA ALA A 89 12.99 9.02 -21.77
C ALA A 89 13.01 10.05 -20.65
N TYR A 90 13.96 11.00 -20.68
CA TYR A 90 13.99 12.09 -19.71
C TYR A 90 12.77 13.01 -19.83
N SER A 91 12.33 13.32 -21.06
CA SER A 91 11.08 14.06 -21.29
C SER A 91 9.85 13.33 -20.75
N TYR A 92 9.83 11.99 -20.79
CA TYR A 92 8.80 11.20 -20.14
C TYR A 92 8.86 11.30 -18.62
N PHE A 93 10.05 11.23 -18.02
CA PHE A 93 10.22 11.38 -16.56
C PHE A 93 9.80 12.77 -16.08
N ASP A 94 10.14 13.82 -16.82
CA ASP A 94 9.72 15.19 -16.51
C ASP A 94 8.19 15.31 -16.52
N ARG A 95 7.51 14.74 -17.52
CA ARG A 95 6.04 14.69 -17.57
C ARG A 95 5.42 13.93 -16.40
N LEU A 96 6.03 12.82 -15.96
CA LEU A 96 5.54 12.09 -14.78
C LEU A 96 5.69 12.93 -13.51
N LEU A 97 6.83 13.58 -13.32
CA LEU A 97 7.07 14.47 -12.18
C LEU A 97 6.07 15.63 -12.17
N GLU A 98 5.84 16.27 -13.31
CA GLU A 98 4.84 17.34 -13.45
C GLU A 98 3.42 16.87 -13.11
N GLN A 99 3.04 15.65 -13.54
CA GLN A 99 1.74 15.06 -13.20
C GLN A 99 1.60 14.86 -11.68
N ASP A 100 2.63 14.29 -11.04
CA ASP A 100 2.62 14.03 -9.60
C ASP A 100 2.58 15.35 -8.80
N LEU A 101 3.34 16.37 -9.21
CA LEU A 101 3.30 17.71 -8.61
C LEU A 101 1.97 18.42 -8.82
N SER A 102 1.33 18.28 -9.98
CA SER A 102 -0.02 18.82 -10.21
C SER A 102 -1.04 18.15 -9.29
N MET A 103 -0.93 16.84 -9.06
CA MET A 103 -1.79 16.13 -8.11
C MET A 103 -1.51 16.56 -6.66
N PHE A 104 -0.26 16.82 -6.31
CA PHE A 104 0.12 17.41 -5.02
C PHE A 104 -0.66 18.70 -4.75
N GLU A 105 -0.62 19.64 -5.71
CA GLU A 105 -1.24 20.98 -5.60
C GLU A 105 -2.79 20.97 -5.55
N LYS A 106 -3.45 19.92 -6.06
CA LYS A 106 -4.93 19.85 -6.08
C LYS A 106 -5.57 19.68 -4.71
N VAL A 107 -4.84 19.17 -3.72
CA VAL A 107 -5.40 18.95 -2.39
C VAL A 107 -5.10 20.17 -1.52
N GLN A 108 -6.15 20.91 -1.17
CA GLN A 108 -6.09 22.13 -0.37
C GLN A 108 -6.61 21.85 1.03
N TYR A 109 -6.11 22.57 2.05
CA TYR A 109 -6.55 22.39 3.43
C TYR A 109 -8.06 22.59 3.59
N ASP A 110 -8.63 23.56 2.88
CA ASP A 110 -10.06 23.89 2.96
C ASP A 110 -10.97 22.82 2.31
N SER A 111 -10.39 21.75 1.73
CA SER A 111 -11.16 20.66 1.11
C SER A 111 -11.60 19.56 2.08
N PHE A 112 -11.14 19.60 3.33
CA PHE A 112 -11.51 18.63 4.37
C PHE A 112 -12.77 19.08 5.10
N SER A 113 -13.65 18.12 5.42
CA SER A 113 -14.86 18.40 6.21
C SER A 113 -14.47 19.00 7.56
N GLU A 114 -15.19 20.02 8.03
CA GLU A 114 -15.00 20.56 9.38
C GLU A 114 -15.46 19.58 10.48
N GLU A 115 -16.09 18.45 10.13
CA GLU A 115 -16.62 17.48 11.09
C GLU A 115 -15.51 16.56 11.65
N PRO A 116 -15.13 16.70 12.94
CA PRO A 116 -14.09 15.87 13.56
C PRO A 116 -14.54 14.43 13.81
N ASP A 117 -15.86 14.17 13.85
CA ASP A 117 -16.45 12.88 14.20
C ASP A 117 -16.19 11.77 13.16
N ASN A 118 -15.59 12.13 12.01
CA ASN A 118 -15.21 11.17 10.97
C ASN A 118 -13.86 10.48 11.19
N ARG A 119 -13.11 10.86 12.23
CA ARG A 119 -11.80 10.27 12.56
C ARG A 119 -11.97 8.90 13.21
N PHE A 120 -11.16 7.94 12.81
CA PHE A 120 -11.13 6.66 13.52
C PHE A 120 -10.52 6.82 14.91
N THR A 121 -11.22 6.31 15.91
CA THR A 121 -10.71 6.15 17.26
C THR A 121 -11.04 4.74 17.74
N SER A 122 -10.12 4.12 18.47
CA SER A 122 -10.35 2.81 19.08
C SER A 122 -9.85 2.81 20.52
N GLN A 123 -10.56 2.05 21.37
CA GLN A 123 -10.17 1.79 22.76
C GLN A 123 -9.44 0.44 22.90
N SER A 124 -9.23 -0.28 21.79
CA SER A 124 -8.49 -1.54 21.81
C SER A 124 -7.03 -1.31 22.21
N ASP A 125 -6.49 -2.20 23.06
CA ASP A 125 -5.06 -2.25 23.42
C ASP A 125 -4.16 -2.76 22.28
N GLU A 126 -4.77 -3.30 21.23
CA GLU A 126 -4.13 -3.66 19.97
C GLU A 126 -3.90 -2.43 19.08
N PHE A 127 -4.68 -1.35 19.24
CA PHE A 127 -4.51 -0.13 18.44
C PHE A 127 -3.17 0.55 18.74
N ILE A 128 -2.43 0.86 17.69
CA ILE A 128 -1.10 1.47 17.77
C ILE A 128 -1.19 2.97 17.46
N LYS A 129 -1.71 3.31 16.28
CA LYS A 129 -1.80 4.70 15.80
C LYS A 129 -2.68 4.83 14.56
N THR A 130 -3.13 6.06 14.32
CA THR A 130 -3.64 6.52 13.02
C THR A 130 -2.54 7.32 12.31
N LYS A 131 -2.45 7.18 10.99
CA LYS A 131 -1.61 7.99 10.12
C LYS A 131 -2.43 8.47 8.93
N TYR A 132 -2.48 9.79 8.71
CA TYR A 132 -2.99 10.36 7.49
C TYR A 132 -1.86 10.46 6.46
N THR A 133 -2.12 9.98 5.24
CA THR A 133 -1.10 9.85 4.20
C THR A 133 -1.72 9.99 2.81
N ARG A 134 -0.90 10.33 1.83
CA ARG A 134 -1.24 10.23 0.40
C ARG A 134 -0.60 9.03 -0.29
N VAL A 135 0.17 8.26 0.47
CA VAL A 135 0.89 7.06 0.00
C VAL A 135 0.62 5.96 1.01
N THR A 136 -0.10 4.94 0.58
CA THR A 136 -0.21 3.65 1.26
C THR A 136 0.78 2.68 0.62
N PRO A 137 0.96 1.47 1.17
CA PRO A 137 1.79 0.44 0.55
C PRO A 137 1.38 0.11 -0.90
N VAL A 138 0.08 0.13 -1.20
CA VAL A 138 -0.47 -0.31 -2.48
C VAL A 138 -1.05 0.79 -3.36
N THR A 139 -1.29 1.99 -2.82
CA THR A 139 -1.99 3.05 -3.55
C THR A 139 -1.41 4.41 -3.23
N ARG A 140 -1.47 5.31 -4.22
CA ARG A 140 -1.11 6.72 -4.07
C ARG A 140 -2.28 7.59 -4.52
N ASN A 141 -2.55 8.65 -3.77
CA ASN A 141 -3.71 9.52 -3.90
C ASN A 141 -5.07 8.80 -3.74
N PRO A 142 -6.10 9.46 -3.20
CA PRO A 142 -6.16 10.79 -2.59
C PRO A 142 -5.60 10.73 -1.15
N VAL A 143 -6.27 11.34 -0.17
CA VAL A 143 -5.90 11.21 1.24
C VAL A 143 -6.48 9.93 1.82
N PHE A 144 -5.66 9.23 2.60
CA PHE A 144 -6.00 8.00 3.28
C PHE A 144 -5.85 8.16 4.79
N GLU A 145 -6.75 7.51 5.52
CA GLU A 145 -6.57 7.22 6.95
C GLU A 145 -6.08 5.78 7.07
N MET A 146 -4.84 5.61 7.55
CA MET A 146 -4.27 4.30 7.87
C MET A 146 -4.31 4.06 9.37
N CYS A 147 -4.90 2.94 9.78
CA CYS A 147 -4.96 2.52 11.18
C CYS A 147 -4.08 1.30 11.40
N PHE A 148 -3.18 1.35 12.38
CA PHE A 148 -2.22 0.30 12.69
C PHE A 148 -2.61 -0.42 13.97
N PHE A 149 -2.50 -1.75 13.96
CA PHE A 149 -2.84 -2.62 15.08
C PHE A 149 -1.76 -3.68 15.29
N LYS A 150 -1.56 -4.10 16.53
CA LYS A 150 -0.85 -5.34 16.87
C LYS A 150 -1.68 -6.52 16.39
N LEU A 151 -1.03 -7.64 16.12
CA LEU A 151 -1.78 -8.89 15.86
C LEU A 151 -2.48 -9.36 17.13
N GLY A 152 -3.74 -9.73 16.96
CA GLY A 152 -4.67 -10.09 18.03
C GLY A 152 -6.10 -10.27 17.51
N GLN A 153 -7.08 -9.99 18.37
CA GLN A 153 -8.51 -10.13 18.09
C GLN A 153 -8.97 -9.34 16.88
N ILE A 154 -8.46 -8.12 16.66
CA ILE A 154 -8.83 -7.31 15.49
C ILE A 154 -8.36 -8.00 14.21
N SER A 155 -7.07 -8.38 14.15
CA SER A 155 -6.53 -9.10 12.99
C SER A 155 -7.28 -10.41 12.73
N SER A 156 -7.57 -11.21 13.77
CA SER A 156 -8.35 -12.44 13.64
C SER A 156 -9.78 -12.16 13.18
N SER A 157 -10.41 -11.08 13.64
CA SER A 157 -11.77 -10.73 13.21
C SER A 157 -11.81 -10.36 11.73
N ILE A 158 -10.80 -9.63 11.25
CA ILE A 158 -10.66 -9.28 9.83
C ILE A 158 -10.46 -10.57 9.02
N THR A 159 -9.44 -11.36 9.34
CA THR A 159 -9.07 -12.53 8.53
C THR A 159 -10.11 -13.64 8.55
N ASN A 160 -10.81 -13.85 9.66
CA ASN A 160 -11.89 -14.85 9.74
C ASN A 160 -13.14 -14.47 8.96
N LYS A 161 -13.32 -13.18 8.62
CA LYS A 161 -14.46 -12.69 7.83
C LYS A 161 -14.17 -12.64 6.34
N LEU A 162 -12.90 -12.69 5.93
CA LEU A 162 -12.48 -12.77 4.53
C LEU A 162 -13.01 -14.06 3.90
N LYS A 163 -13.77 -13.95 2.81
CA LYS A 163 -14.14 -15.11 1.97
C LYS A 163 -13.20 -15.23 0.78
N LYS A 164 -12.69 -14.10 0.30
CA LYS A 164 -11.66 -13.96 -0.73
C LYS A 164 -10.57 -12.99 -0.29
N LEU A 165 -9.37 -13.14 -0.85
CA LEU A 165 -8.22 -12.26 -0.56
C LEU A 165 -8.52 -10.77 -0.78
N TYR A 166 -9.27 -10.45 -1.83
CA TYR A 166 -9.62 -9.08 -2.21
C TYR A 166 -11.05 -8.68 -1.81
N ASP A 167 -11.67 -9.37 -0.84
CA ASP A 167 -12.97 -8.92 -0.33
C ASP A 167 -12.83 -7.57 0.37
N PHE A 168 -13.80 -6.67 0.26
CA PHE A 168 -13.87 -5.42 1.03
C PHE A 168 -15.32 -4.91 1.01
N PRO A 169 -15.76 -4.06 1.96
CA PRO A 169 -15.01 -3.46 3.07
C PRO A 169 -14.91 -4.36 4.32
N TYR A 170 -13.85 -4.17 5.11
CA TYR A 170 -13.71 -4.74 6.45
C TYR A 170 -14.17 -3.77 7.51
N MET A 171 -14.93 -4.26 8.49
CA MET A 171 -15.47 -3.42 9.55
C MET A 171 -14.61 -3.51 10.82
N ILE A 172 -14.09 -2.37 11.28
CA ILE A 172 -13.44 -2.22 12.58
C ILE A 172 -14.15 -1.08 13.31
N ASP A 173 -14.68 -1.35 14.51
CA ASP A 173 -15.41 -0.36 15.34
C ASP A 173 -16.49 0.43 14.56
N GLY A 174 -17.17 -0.24 13.62
CA GLY A 174 -18.25 0.35 12.80
C GLY A 174 -17.78 1.14 11.58
N ILE A 175 -16.47 1.22 11.33
CA ILE A 175 -15.86 1.89 10.18
C ILE A 175 -15.38 0.87 9.14
N GLY A 176 -15.68 1.12 7.87
CA GLY A 176 -15.26 0.30 6.74
C GLY A 176 -13.87 0.68 6.20
N TYR A 177 -13.06 -0.34 5.93
CA TYR A 177 -11.71 -0.24 5.36
C TYR A 177 -11.57 -1.09 4.09
N GLU A 178 -10.64 -0.71 3.22
CA GLU A 178 -10.53 -1.26 1.86
C GLU A 178 -9.31 -2.16 1.70
N ASP A 179 -8.13 -1.67 2.07
CA ASP A 179 -6.86 -2.38 1.84
C ASP A 179 -6.26 -2.85 3.16
N ILE A 180 -5.52 -3.96 3.11
CA ILE A 180 -4.84 -4.57 4.25
C ILE A 180 -3.34 -4.66 3.96
N THR A 181 -2.53 -4.40 4.97
CA THR A 181 -1.10 -4.67 4.93
C THR A 181 -0.63 -5.28 6.23
N PHE A 182 0.22 -6.30 6.15
CA PHE A 182 0.86 -6.96 7.28
C PHE A 182 2.34 -6.64 7.31
N TYR A 183 2.89 -6.47 8.51
CA TYR A 183 4.27 -6.04 8.69
C TYR A 183 5.02 -6.90 9.69
N LYS A 184 6.34 -6.92 9.56
CA LYS A 184 7.30 -7.44 10.52
C LYS A 184 8.44 -6.45 10.70
N ASN A 185 8.60 -5.90 11.90
CA ASN A 185 9.61 -4.88 12.20
C ASN A 185 9.59 -3.73 11.16
N ASP A 186 8.40 -3.18 10.88
CA ASP A 186 8.13 -2.15 9.87
C ASP A 186 8.35 -2.55 8.39
N ALA A 187 8.85 -3.76 8.11
CA ALA A 187 8.91 -4.29 6.74
C ALA A 187 7.57 -4.92 6.34
N ILE A 188 7.11 -4.66 5.12
CA ILE A 188 5.87 -5.24 4.58
C ILE A 188 6.09 -6.73 4.30
N ILE A 189 5.19 -7.56 4.83
CA ILE A 189 5.14 -9.01 4.57
C ILE A 189 4.10 -9.34 3.51
N LEU A 190 2.89 -8.78 3.65
CA LEU A 190 1.80 -8.90 2.68
C LEU A 190 1.16 -7.53 2.53
N GLU A 191 0.95 -7.07 1.31
CA GLU A 191 0.11 -5.91 1.01
C GLU A 191 -0.95 -6.33 0.00
N VAL A 192 -2.19 -5.87 0.20
CA VAL A 192 -3.36 -6.23 -0.62
C VAL A 192 -4.07 -4.97 -1.05
N CYS A 193 -4.15 -4.74 -2.36
CA CYS A 193 -5.06 -3.76 -2.96
C CYS A 193 -6.35 -4.47 -3.40
N SER A 194 -7.44 -4.19 -2.70
CA SER A 194 -8.68 -4.90 -2.96
C SER A 194 -9.35 -4.44 -4.27
N HIS A 195 -9.17 -3.18 -4.66
CA HIS A 195 -9.72 -2.60 -5.89
C HIS A 195 -9.00 -3.11 -7.15
N GLU A 196 -7.68 -3.11 -7.14
CA GLU A 196 -6.86 -3.56 -8.28
C GLU A 196 -6.69 -5.08 -8.29
N ARG A 197 -7.15 -5.77 -7.24
CA ARG A 197 -7.08 -7.23 -7.07
C ARG A 197 -5.65 -7.73 -7.20
N TYR A 198 -4.79 -7.06 -6.45
CA TYR A 198 -3.36 -7.24 -6.45
C TYR A 198 -2.88 -7.46 -5.03
N ALA A 199 -2.01 -8.44 -4.83
CA ALA A 199 -1.31 -8.62 -3.58
C ALA A 199 0.16 -8.95 -3.81
N ASN A 200 1.03 -8.41 -2.95
CA ASN A 200 2.44 -8.79 -2.91
C ASN A 200 2.81 -9.39 -1.58
N LEU A 201 3.58 -10.47 -1.63
CA LEU A 201 4.34 -10.97 -0.50
C LEU A 201 5.80 -10.57 -0.63
N SER A 202 6.41 -10.14 0.47
CA SER A 202 7.88 -10.01 0.57
C SER A 202 8.40 -11.03 1.55
N LEU A 203 9.13 -12.03 1.04
CA LEU A 203 9.55 -13.21 1.81
C LEU A 203 11.06 -13.40 1.78
N ASP A 204 11.60 -14.04 2.82
CA ASP A 204 12.93 -14.61 2.78
C ASP A 204 12.94 -15.92 1.96
N GLU A 205 14.10 -16.32 1.44
CA GLU A 205 14.25 -17.53 0.60
C GLU A 205 13.64 -18.79 1.25
N LYS A 206 13.84 -18.97 2.56
CA LYS A 206 13.28 -20.11 3.31
C LYS A 206 11.74 -20.10 3.32
N ASP A 207 11.13 -18.92 3.32
CA ASP A 207 9.68 -18.76 3.43
C ASP A 207 8.99 -18.92 2.08
N VAL A 208 9.72 -18.69 0.99
CA VAL A 208 9.24 -18.98 -0.38
C VAL A 208 8.94 -20.46 -0.57
N GLU A 209 9.80 -21.35 -0.05
CA GLU A 209 9.55 -22.80 -0.17
C GLU A 209 8.31 -23.24 0.61
N VAL A 210 8.10 -22.68 1.81
CA VAL A 210 6.87 -22.94 2.58
C VAL A 210 5.64 -22.37 1.89
N PHE A 211 5.76 -21.19 1.27
CA PHE A 211 4.65 -20.59 0.52
C PHE A 211 4.25 -21.44 -0.70
N LYS A 212 5.22 -22.04 -1.42
CA LYS A 212 4.94 -22.94 -2.55
C LYS A 212 4.06 -24.13 -2.17
N GLU A 213 4.16 -24.62 -0.94
CA GLU A 213 3.34 -25.73 -0.44
C GLU A 213 1.85 -25.38 -0.34
N LEU A 214 1.49 -24.08 -0.30
CA LEU A 214 0.10 -23.62 -0.28
C LEU A 214 -0.60 -23.81 -1.64
N GLY A 215 0.17 -24.06 -2.71
CA GLY A 215 -0.37 -24.26 -4.06
C GLY A 215 -1.14 -23.05 -4.60
N ILE A 216 -0.78 -21.85 -4.16
CA ILE A 216 -1.26 -20.57 -4.69
C ILE A 216 -0.45 -20.23 -5.94
N THR A 217 -1.11 -19.76 -6.99
CA THR A 217 -0.49 -19.30 -8.23
C THR A 217 0.08 -17.91 -8.03
N TYR A 218 1.30 -17.67 -8.50
CA TYR A 218 1.98 -16.39 -8.37
C TYR A 218 2.96 -16.13 -9.51
N ASP A 219 3.33 -14.86 -9.65
CA ASP A 219 4.38 -14.35 -10.55
C ASP A 219 5.61 -13.87 -9.75
#